data_AF-A0AAW7I788-F1
#
_entry.id   AF-A0AAW7I788-F1
#
_cell.length_a   1.000
_cell.length_b   1.000
_cell.length_c   1.000
_cell.angle_alpha   90.00
_cell.angle_beta   90.00
_cell.angle_gamma   90.00
#
_symmetry.space_group_name_H-M   'P 1'
#
loop_
_entity.id
_entity.type
_entity.pdbx_description
1 polymer ?
#
loop_
_entity_poly.entity_id
_entity_poly.type
_entity_poly.pdbx_seq_one_letter_code
_entity_poly.pdbx_strand_id
1 'polypeptide(L)'
;MAEKISTTKKSVSFRDDVLAYAQSQADKFHGGNLSGYLTFLISSNKYGMTMASKDTEVIDVEEKIRENVNKFQKSEVNEDYIDQFLEI
;
A
#
# COMPACT_ATOMS: atom_id res chain seq x y z
N MET A 1 -18.16 18.39 8.04
CA MET A 1 -18.00 17.04 8.64
C MET A 1 -18.14 16.04 7.51
N ALA A 2 -17.20 15.12 7.34
CA ALA A 2 -17.35 14.06 6.34
C ALA A 2 -18.58 13.20 6.70
N GLU A 3 -19.44 12.89 5.72
CA GLU A 3 -20.55 11.98 5.94
C GLU A 3 -20.04 10.65 6.47
N LYS A 4 -20.60 10.22 7.61
CA LYS A 4 -20.20 8.99 8.25
C LYS A 4 -20.74 7.82 7.42
N ILE A 5 -19.85 7.09 6.76
CA ILE A 5 -20.21 5.90 5.97
C ILE A 5 -20.91 4.89 6.89
N SER A 6 -22.07 4.39 6.47
CA SER A 6 -22.83 3.40 7.24
C SER A 6 -22.09 2.07 7.28
N THR A 7 -22.08 1.42 8.44
CA THR A 7 -21.45 0.11 8.64
C THR A 7 -22.50 -0.92 9.03
N THR A 8 -22.36 -2.15 8.53
CA THR A 8 -23.25 -3.28 8.88
C THR A 8 -22.46 -4.29 9.69
N LYS A 9 -22.99 -4.71 10.83
CA LYS A 9 -22.39 -5.77 11.65
C LYS A 9 -22.85 -7.15 11.19
N LYS A 10 -21.91 -8.08 11.03
CA LYS A 10 -22.16 -9.49 10.68
C LYS A 10 -21.29 -10.40 11.56
N SER A 11 -21.84 -11.55 11.94
CA SER A 11 -21.09 -12.61 12.62
C SER A 11 -20.64 -13.65 11.59
N VAL A 12 -19.40 -14.13 11.73
CA VAL A 12 -18.78 -15.11 10.84
C VAL A 12 -17.98 -16.11 11.68
N SER A 13 -17.95 -17.35 11.25
CA SER A 13 -17.14 -18.41 11.86
C SER A 13 -15.92 -18.69 10.98
N PHE A 14 -14.76 -18.87 11.60
CA PHE A 14 -13.51 -19.20 10.92
C PHE A 14 -13.01 -20.54 11.41
N ARG A 15 -12.22 -21.20 10.56
CA ARG A 15 -11.33 -22.28 11.01
C ARG A 15 -10.18 -21.66 11.80
N ASP A 16 -9.75 -22.33 12.86
CA ASP A 16 -8.80 -21.74 13.83
C ASP A 16 -7.46 -21.34 13.21
N ASP A 17 -6.92 -22.15 12.29
CA ASP A 17 -5.70 -21.87 11.53
C ASP A 17 -5.83 -20.60 10.67
N VAL A 18 -6.98 -20.43 10.01
CA VAL A 18 -7.27 -19.28 9.15
C VAL A 18 -7.42 -18.02 9.99
N LEU A 19 -8.09 -18.11 11.13
CA LEU A 19 -8.25 -16.99 12.05
C LEU A 19 -6.90 -16.55 12.61
N ALA A 20 -6.08 -17.50 13.06
CA ALA A 20 -4.73 -17.21 13.57
C ALA A 20 -3.86 -16.54 12.50
N TYR A 21 -3.91 -17.04 11.26
CA TYR A 21 -3.24 -16.40 10.14
C TYR A 21 -3.74 -14.98 9.91
N ALA A 22 -5.05 -14.77 9.78
CA ALA A 22 -5.64 -13.46 9.52
C ALA A 22 -5.33 -12.45 10.63
N GLN A 23 -5.35 -12.89 11.89
CA GLN A 23 -4.95 -12.06 13.03
C GLN A 23 -3.48 -11.64 12.93
N SER A 24 -2.57 -12.57 12.61
CA SER A 24 -1.15 -12.24 12.44
C SER A 24 -0.91 -11.23 11.32
N GLN A 25 -1.72 -11.26 10.25
CA GLN A 25 -1.63 -10.30 9.15
C GLN A 25 -2.21 -8.95 9.56
N ALA A 26 -3.33 -8.94 10.28
CA ALA A 26 -3.91 -7.73 10.83
C ALA A 26 -2.97 -7.02 11.82
N ASP A 27 -2.28 -7.77 12.68
CA ASP A 27 -1.28 -7.23 13.60
C ASP A 27 -0.12 -6.58 12.83
N LYS A 28 0.37 -7.22 11.76
CA LYS A 28 1.48 -6.73 10.94
C LYS A 28 1.14 -5.49 10.11
N PHE A 29 -0.03 -5.45 9.49
CA PHE A 29 -0.34 -4.46 8.45
C PHE A 29 -1.47 -3.48 8.81
N HIS A 30 -2.26 -3.79 9.83
CA HIS A 30 -3.45 -3.01 10.22
C HIS A 30 -3.52 -2.71 11.72
N GLY A 31 -2.38 -2.78 12.43
CA GLY A 31 -2.30 -2.43 13.86
C GLY A 31 -3.19 -3.30 14.75
N GLY A 32 -3.41 -4.56 14.36
CA GLY A 32 -4.27 -5.52 15.05
C GLY A 32 -5.76 -5.38 14.76
N ASN A 33 -6.16 -4.45 13.89
CA ASN A 33 -7.54 -4.30 13.48
C ASN A 33 -7.95 -5.36 12.43
N LEU A 34 -8.38 -6.53 12.91
CA LEU A 34 -8.87 -7.62 12.07
C LEU A 34 -10.02 -7.19 11.15
N SER A 35 -10.96 -6.37 11.65
CA SER A 35 -12.10 -5.91 10.84
C SER A 35 -11.66 -5.04 9.66
N GLY A 36 -10.65 -4.19 9.88
CA GLY A 36 -10.04 -3.38 8.82
C GLY A 36 -9.32 -4.23 7.79
N TYR A 37 -8.54 -5.22 8.23
CA TYR A 37 -7.86 -6.17 7.35
C TYR A 37 -8.85 -6.97 6.48
N LEU A 38 -9.92 -7.52 7.07
CA LEU A 38 -10.95 -8.25 6.33
C LEU A 38 -11.69 -7.35 5.32
N THR A 39 -12.01 -6.11 5.73
CA THR A 39 -12.65 -5.13 4.84
C THR A 39 -11.76 -4.81 3.65
N PHE A 40 -10.45 -4.65 3.88
CA PHE A 40 -9.47 -4.45 2.81
C PHE A 40 -9.46 -5.63 1.83
N LEU A 41 -9.33 -6.87 2.31
CA LEU A 41 -9.31 -8.05 1.43
C LEU A 41 -10.58 -8.19 0.59
N ILE A 42 -11.76 -7.99 1.19
CA ILE A 42 -13.04 -8.06 0.49
C ILE A 42 -13.13 -6.96 -0.57
N SER A 43 -12.69 -5.75 -0.23
CA SER A 43 -12.68 -4.62 -1.17
C SER A 43 -11.72 -4.87 -2.32
N SER A 44 -10.51 -5.35 -2.02
CA SER A 44 -9.50 -5.75 -2.99
C SER A 44 -10.04 -6.79 -3.97
N ASN A 45 -10.70 -7.83 -3.45
CA ASN A 45 -11.33 -8.84 -4.30
C ASN A 45 -12.47 -8.25 -5.16
N LYS A 46 -13.36 -7.44 -4.57
CA LYS A 46 -14.49 -6.81 -5.26
C LYS A 46 -14.06 -5.87 -6.39
N TYR A 47 -13.00 -5.10 -6.18
CA TYR A 47 -12.50 -4.09 -7.11
C TYR A 47 -11.33 -4.59 -7.98
N GLY A 48 -11.00 -5.89 -7.92
CA GLY A 48 -9.93 -6.47 -8.71
C GLY A 48 -8.53 -5.98 -8.34
N MET A 49 -8.34 -5.42 -7.14
CA MET A 49 -7.03 -5.04 -6.64
C MET A 49 -6.34 -6.28 -6.10
N THR A 50 -5.63 -7.00 -6.95
CA THR A 50 -4.71 -8.04 -6.48
C THR A 50 -3.60 -7.38 -5.67
N MET A 51 -3.26 -7.95 -4.50
CA MET A 51 -1.94 -7.70 -3.91
C MET A 51 -0.91 -7.95 -5.01
N ALA A 52 -0.03 -6.99 -5.28
CA ALA A 52 1.07 -7.19 -6.20
C ALA A 52 1.81 -8.45 -5.74
N SER A 53 1.65 -9.53 -6.50
CA SER A 53 2.41 -10.76 -6.31
C SER A 53 3.87 -10.38 -6.38
N LYS A 54 4.63 -10.76 -5.36
CA LYS A 54 6.09 -10.59 -5.29
C LYS A 54 6.86 -11.41 -6.35
N ASP A 55 6.17 -11.91 -7.37
CA ASP A 55 6.67 -12.81 -8.40
C ASP A 55 6.63 -12.20 -9.81
N THR A 56 6.48 -10.88 -9.92
CA THR A 56 6.69 -10.19 -11.21
C THR A 56 8.02 -9.45 -11.16
N GLU A 57 9.05 -10.11 -11.71
CA GLU A 57 10.30 -9.55 -12.25
C GLU A 57 10.62 -8.10 -11.83
N VAL A 58 11.22 -7.93 -10.65
CA VAL A 58 11.76 -6.63 -10.17
C VAL A 58 12.95 -6.15 -11.01
N ILE A 59 13.46 -6.96 -11.94
CA ILE A 59 14.72 -6.71 -12.65
C ILE A 59 14.55 -5.71 -13.81
N ASP A 60 13.37 -5.57 -14.42
CA ASP A 60 13.20 -4.77 -15.65
C ASP A 60 12.75 -3.31 -15.43
N VAL A 61 12.47 -2.91 -14.18
CA VAL A 61 12.01 -1.55 -13.85
C VAL A 61 13.18 -0.64 -13.44
N GLU A 62 14.25 -1.18 -12.84
CA GLU A 62 15.43 -0.38 -12.47
C GLU A 62 16.18 0.18 -13.70
N GLU A 63 16.28 -0.57 -14.79
CA GLU A 63 16.91 -0.08 -16.03
C GLU A 63 16.08 1.05 -16.69
N LYS A 64 14.75 0.91 -16.76
CA LYS A 64 13.86 1.96 -17.30
C LYS A 64 13.84 3.23 -16.44
N ILE A 65 14.00 3.11 -15.13
CA ILE A 65 14.13 4.28 -14.25
C ILE A 65 15.47 4.98 -14.49
N ARG A 66 16.58 4.24 -14.61
CA ARG A 66 17.90 4.84 -14.93
C ARG A 66 17.89 5.58 -16.28
N GLU A 67 17.26 5.02 -17.31
CA GLU A 67 17.15 5.70 -18.61
C GLU A 67 16.33 6.99 -18.54
N ASN A 68 15.28 7.04 -17.70
CA ASN A 68 14.46 8.23 -17.53
C ASN A 68 15.12 9.29 -16.64
N VAL A 69 15.90 8.90 -15.64
CA VAL A 69 16.66 9.84 -14.78
C VAL A 69 17.73 10.58 -15.59
N ASN A 70 18.37 9.92 -16.56
CA ASN A 70 19.37 10.56 -17.44
C ASN A 70 18.77 11.58 -18.43
N LYS A 71 17.44 11.64 -18.59
CA LYS A 71 16.76 12.66 -19.41
C LYS A 71 16.41 13.94 -18.64
N PHE A 72 16.52 13.95 -17.31
CA PHE A 72 16.40 15.18 -16.53
C PHE A 72 17.72 15.95 -16.62
N GLN A 73 17.86 16.75 -17.67
CA GLN A 73 18.90 17.78 -17.71
C GLN A 73 18.77 18.67 -16.48
N LYS A 74 19.86 18.77 -15.72
CA LYS A 74 20.03 19.74 -14.63
C LYS A 74 19.67 21.13 -15.15
N SER A 75 18.66 21.73 -14.55
CA SER A 75 18.30 23.13 -14.71
C SER A 75 18.63 23.83 -13.40
N GLU A 76 19.27 25.00 -13.47
CA GLU A 76 19.68 25.82 -12.30
C GLU A 76 18.51 26.11 -11.34
N VAL A 77 17.27 26.02 -11.81
CA VAL A 77 16.04 26.22 -11.02
C VAL A 77 15.84 25.13 -9.94
N ASN A 78 16.44 23.95 -10.09
CA ASN A 78 16.27 22.84 -9.15
C ASN A 78 17.18 22.90 -7.92
N GLU A 79 18.24 23.71 -7.91
CA GLU A 79 19.15 23.79 -6.75
C GLU A 79 18.50 24.62 -5.62
N ASP A 80 17.87 25.76 -5.94
CA ASP A 80 17.17 26.60 -4.96
C ASP A 80 16.02 25.86 -4.23
N TYR A 81 15.33 24.96 -4.93
CA TYR A 81 14.21 24.20 -4.36
C TYR A 81 14.68 23.10 -3.40
N ILE A 82 15.90 22.58 -3.60
CA ILE A 82 16.48 21.54 -2.75
C ILE A 82 17.09 22.19 -1.50
N ASP A 83 17.77 23.34 -1.67
CA ASP A 83 18.40 24.05 -0.55
C ASP A 83 17.36 24.61 0.44
N GLN A 84 16.21 25.12 -0.03
CA GLN A 84 15.13 25.57 0.86
C GLN A 84 14.50 24.45 1.71
N PHE A 85 14.57 23.19 1.28
CA PHE A 85 14.00 22.06 2.01
C PHE A 85 15.01 21.29 2.87
N LEU A 86 16.32 21.54 2.70
CA LEU A 86 17.39 20.85 3.42
C LEU A 86 18.11 21.69 4.48
N GLU A 87 17.73 22.97 4.69
CA GLU A 87 18.20 23.72 5.86
C GLU A 87 17.56 23.19 7.16
N ILE A 88 18.26 22.25 7.79
CA ILE A 88 18.36 22.08 9.26
C ILE A 88 19.69 22.67 9.71
#